data_AF-A0A3C0MHK0-F1
#
_entry.id   AF-A0A3C0MHK0-F1
#
_cell.length_a   1.000
_cell.length_b   1.000
_cell.length_c   1.000
_cell.angle_alpha   90.00
_cell.angle_beta   90.00
_cell.angle_gamma   90.00
#
_symmetry.space_group_name_H-M   'P 1'
#
loop_
_entity.id
_entity.type
_entity.pdbx_description
1 polymer ?
#
loop_
_entity_poly.entity_id
_entity_poly.type
_entity_poly.pdbx_seq_one_letter_code
_entity_poly.pdbx_strand_id
1 'polypeptide(L)'
;MSDGKSPPDKPAGGAPLKTLSVKRPADVGTVRQAFSHGRTKTVVVEKRRTVTGKPGAPGAGSAPERDLSQPVAAQPARAPAAPASRPGQQPPSAVPARSGMVLKTLTEDEKKTREAALATARAQEQELRRKAEEEARRRAEEDARVSAERDAA
;
A
#
# COMPACT_ATOMS: atom_id res chain seq x y z
N MET A 1 -2.03 50.48 21.62
CA MET A 1 -3.51 50.47 21.62
C MET A 1 -3.94 49.02 21.76
N SER A 2 -4.25 48.61 22.98
CA SER A 2 -4.72 47.27 23.30
C SER A 2 -6.24 47.20 23.22
N ASP A 3 -6.70 45.98 22.99
CA ASP A 3 -8.03 45.44 23.32
C ASP A 3 -9.15 45.55 22.28
N GLY A 4 -9.87 44.44 22.09
CA GLY A 4 -11.09 44.40 21.29
C GLY A 4 -11.34 43.16 20.42
N LYS A 5 -11.19 41.92 20.92
CA LYS A 5 -11.93 40.79 20.32
C LYS A 5 -12.29 39.72 21.34
N SER A 6 -13.40 39.94 22.05
CA SER A 6 -14.07 38.91 22.85
C SER A 6 -14.56 37.77 21.94
N PRO A 7 -14.31 36.49 22.29
CA PRO A 7 -14.95 35.36 21.63
C PRO A 7 -16.42 35.24 22.07
N PRO A 8 -17.32 34.72 21.22
CA PRO A 8 -18.74 34.62 21.56
C PRO A 8 -18.98 33.60 22.69
N ASP A 9 -19.78 34.03 23.67
CA ASP A 9 -20.35 33.22 24.75
C ASP A 9 -20.98 31.95 24.19
N LYS A 10 -20.42 30.80 24.58
CA LYS A 10 -20.97 29.49 24.25
C LYS A 10 -22.02 29.17 25.33
N PRO A 11 -23.32 29.04 24.99
CA PRO A 11 -24.32 28.74 25.99
C PRO A 11 -23.98 27.39 26.63
N ALA A 12 -24.01 27.36 27.96
CA ALA A 12 -23.81 26.19 28.80
C ALA A 12 -24.90 25.14 28.50
N GLY A 13 -24.71 24.40 27.41
CA GLY A 13 -25.50 23.23 27.03
C GLY A 13 -25.02 22.03 27.84
N GLY A 14 -25.97 21.42 28.55
CA GLY A 14 -25.76 20.44 29.60
C GLY A 14 -24.67 19.40 29.33
N ALA A 15 -23.86 19.17 30.37
CA ALA A 15 -22.93 18.06 30.40
C ALA A 15 -23.71 16.75 30.20
N PRO A 16 -23.42 15.94 29.16
CA PRO A 16 -23.95 14.60 29.10
C PRO A 16 -23.43 13.83 30.31
N LEU A 17 -24.33 13.11 30.99
CA LEU A 17 -24.04 12.22 32.11
C LEU A 17 -22.75 11.43 31.82
N LYS A 18 -21.73 11.64 32.66
CA LYS A 18 -20.43 10.98 32.54
C LYS A 18 -20.61 9.50 32.88
N THR A 19 -21.02 8.69 31.92
CA THR A 19 -20.83 7.24 31.99
C THR A 19 -19.33 7.00 32.10
N LEU A 20 -18.89 6.07 32.96
CA LEU A 20 -17.49 5.62 33.03
C LEU A 20 -17.12 4.84 31.77
N SER A 21 -17.12 5.49 30.62
CA SER A 21 -16.66 4.92 29.35
C SER A 21 -15.16 5.11 29.27
N VAL A 22 -14.40 4.01 29.27
CA VAL A 22 -12.97 4.03 29.01
C VAL A 22 -12.74 4.59 27.60
N LYS A 23 -11.95 5.66 27.50
CA LYS A 23 -11.56 6.25 26.22
C LYS A 23 -10.71 5.21 25.48
N ARG A 24 -11.08 4.88 24.23
CA ARG A 24 -10.34 3.93 23.39
C ARG A 24 -8.85 4.31 23.43
N PRO A 25 -7.93 3.37 23.76
CA PRO A 25 -6.51 3.66 23.79
C PRO A 25 -6.08 4.22 22.43
N ALA A 26 -5.18 5.20 22.44
CA ALA A 26 -4.61 5.73 21.20
C ALA A 26 -4.00 4.57 20.39
N ASP A 27 -4.08 4.64 19.05
CA ASP A 27 -3.53 3.65 18.12
C ASP A 27 -1.99 3.58 18.26
N VAL A 28 -1.52 2.83 19.25
CA VAL A 28 -0.10 2.58 19.49
C VAL A 28 0.43 1.81 18.29
N GLY A 29 1.34 2.43 17.54
CA GLY A 29 1.93 1.85 16.34
C GLY A 29 1.46 2.50 15.04
N THR A 30 0.50 3.43 15.04
CA THR A 30 0.09 4.11 13.79
C THR A 30 0.51 5.58 13.78
N VAL A 31 1.32 5.98 12.80
CA VAL A 31 1.83 7.35 12.64
C VAL A 31 1.10 8.03 11.48
N ARG A 32 0.60 9.25 11.70
CA ARG A 32 0.05 10.08 10.63
C ARG A 32 1.17 10.87 9.96
N GLN A 33 1.84 10.23 9.01
CA GLN A 33 2.89 10.88 8.23
C GLN A 33 2.26 11.72 7.10
N ALA A 34 2.76 12.95 6.93
CA ALA A 34 2.50 13.72 5.72
C ALA A 34 3.52 13.29 4.64
N PHE A 35 3.04 12.76 3.53
CA PHE A 35 3.87 12.49 2.36
C PHE A 35 3.91 13.71 1.44
N SER A 36 5.05 13.93 0.77
CA SER A 36 5.30 15.06 -0.14
C SER A 36 4.27 15.21 -1.27
N HIS A 37 3.50 14.15 -1.57
CA HIS A 37 2.45 14.11 -2.61
C HIS A 37 1.02 14.24 -2.05
N GLY A 38 0.84 14.83 -0.86
CA GLY A 38 -0.48 15.20 -0.33
C GLY A 38 -1.29 14.07 0.31
N ARG A 39 -0.70 12.87 0.48
CA ARG A 39 -1.36 11.77 1.21
C ARG A 39 -1.06 11.90 2.70
N THR A 40 -2.11 12.05 3.52
CA THR A 40 -2.07 11.98 5.00
C THR A 40 -2.78 10.71 5.50
N LYS A 41 -2.42 9.56 4.92
CA LYS A 41 -2.96 8.25 5.34
C LYS A 41 -2.16 7.75 6.54
N THR A 42 -2.85 7.10 7.48
CA THR A 42 -2.25 6.52 8.69
C THR A 42 -1.37 5.32 8.32
N VAL A 43 -0.12 5.30 8.77
CA VAL A 43 0.88 4.25 8.50
C VAL A 43 1.12 3.43 9.76
N VAL A 44 0.89 2.12 9.72
CA VAL A 44 1.16 1.20 10.83
C VAL A 44 2.64 0.82 10.82
N VAL A 45 3.32 1.02 11.94
CA VAL A 45 4.72 0.66 12.19
C VAL A 45 4.75 -0.54 13.12
N GLU A 46 5.08 -1.69 12.55
CA GLU A 46 5.31 -2.90 13.34
C GLU A 46 6.79 -2.99 13.72
N LYS A 47 7.08 -3.19 15.01
CA LYS A 47 8.43 -3.49 15.47
C LYS A 47 8.74 -4.96 15.19
N ARG A 48 9.50 -5.23 14.12
CA ARG A 48 9.95 -6.58 13.78
C ARG A 48 10.75 -7.18 14.95
N ARG A 49 10.28 -8.29 15.53
CA ARG A 49 11.02 -9.05 16.53
C ARG A 49 12.34 -9.51 15.92
N THR A 50 13.46 -9.15 16.52
CA THR A 50 14.76 -9.71 16.18
C THR A 50 14.71 -11.21 16.47
N VAL A 51 15.02 -12.03 15.46
CA VAL A 51 15.15 -13.48 15.62
C VAL A 51 16.40 -13.72 16.48
N THR A 52 16.18 -13.95 17.77
CA THR A 52 17.20 -14.44 18.70
C THR A 52 17.59 -15.84 18.20
N GLY A 53 18.74 -15.95 17.55
CA GLY A 53 19.20 -17.18 16.92
C GLY A 53 20.42 -17.05 15.99
N LYS A 54 21.06 -15.88 15.90
CA LYS A 54 22.42 -15.76 15.35
C LYS A 54 23.42 -15.87 16.51
N PRO A 55 24.46 -16.71 16.43
CA PRO A 55 25.49 -16.78 17.45
C PRO A 55 26.33 -15.50 17.39
N GLY A 56 26.18 -14.64 18.41
CA GLY A 56 26.90 -13.37 18.53
C GLY A 56 26.02 -12.26 19.13
N ALA A 57 25.83 -12.28 20.45
CA ALA A 57 25.17 -11.21 21.21
C ALA A 57 26.19 -10.45 22.08
N PRO A 58 25.88 -9.22 22.53
CA PRO A 58 25.44 -9.11 23.93
C PRO A 58 24.33 -8.07 24.21
N GLY A 59 23.59 -8.30 25.30
CA GLY A 59 22.76 -7.32 26.05
C GLY A 59 21.25 -7.32 25.68
N ALA A 60 20.37 -8.12 26.31
CA ALA A 60 19.83 -8.08 27.69
C ALA A 60 18.76 -7.00 27.95
N GLY A 61 17.57 -7.45 28.37
CA GLY A 61 16.70 -6.70 29.28
C GLY A 61 15.34 -6.23 28.76
N SER A 62 14.29 -7.03 28.97
CA SER A 62 13.03 -6.68 29.66
C SER A 62 11.85 -7.49 29.11
N ALA A 63 11.47 -8.52 29.84
CA ALA A 63 10.13 -9.11 29.78
C ALA A 63 9.13 -8.14 30.45
N PRO A 64 7.84 -8.20 30.08
CA PRO A 64 6.93 -8.81 31.04
C PRO A 64 5.94 -9.80 30.42
N GLU A 65 5.62 -10.75 31.28
CA GLU A 65 4.43 -11.58 31.45
C GLU A 65 3.67 -12.19 30.28
N ARG A 66 3.41 -13.48 30.49
CA ARG A 66 2.57 -14.35 29.69
C ARG A 66 1.11 -14.04 30.01
N ASP A 67 0.34 -13.71 28.99
CA ASP A 67 -1.07 -14.08 28.98
C ASP A 67 -1.21 -15.34 28.12
N LEU A 68 -1.47 -16.45 28.80
CA LEU A 68 -1.82 -17.73 28.20
C LEU A 68 -3.33 -17.70 27.93
N SER A 69 -3.71 -17.27 26.75
CA SER A 69 -5.06 -17.49 26.23
C SER A 69 -4.97 -18.40 25.01
N GLN A 70 -5.17 -19.70 25.24
CA GLN A 70 -5.26 -20.74 24.21
C GLN A 70 -6.49 -20.53 23.31
N PRO A 71 -6.45 -21.00 22.05
CA PRO A 71 -7.50 -20.74 21.07
C PRO A 71 -8.73 -21.64 21.31
N VAL A 72 -9.90 -21.03 21.52
CA VAL A 72 -11.18 -21.74 21.35
C VAL A 72 -11.48 -21.85 19.86
N ALA A 73 -11.69 -23.09 19.42
CA ALA A 73 -12.10 -23.44 18.07
C ALA A 73 -13.36 -22.67 17.65
N ALA A 74 -13.24 -21.87 16.59
CA ALA A 74 -14.38 -21.22 15.96
C ALA A 74 -15.07 -22.23 15.02
N GLN A 75 -16.29 -22.59 15.39
CA GLN A 75 -17.30 -23.26 14.56
C GLN A 75 -17.52 -22.47 13.25
N PRO A 76 -17.79 -23.10 12.09
CA PRO A 76 -17.96 -22.39 10.83
C PRO A 76 -19.18 -21.46 10.88
N ALA A 77 -18.93 -20.15 10.87
CA ALA A 77 -19.95 -19.13 10.77
C ALA A 77 -20.57 -19.15 9.36
N ARG A 78 -21.91 -19.09 9.32
CA ARG A 78 -22.73 -18.93 8.11
C ARG A 78 -22.19 -17.85 7.19
N ALA A 79 -22.24 -18.13 5.88
CA ALA A 79 -21.99 -17.18 4.82
C ALA A 79 -22.81 -15.88 5.02
N PRO A 80 -22.21 -14.69 4.84
CA PRO A 80 -22.97 -13.45 4.88
C PRO A 80 -23.91 -13.39 3.68
N ALA A 81 -25.19 -13.13 3.96
CA ALA A 81 -26.19 -12.85 2.94
C ALA A 81 -25.73 -11.65 2.09
N ALA A 82 -25.82 -11.78 0.78
CA ALA A 82 -25.57 -10.71 -0.17
C ALA A 82 -26.49 -9.51 0.15
N PRO A 83 -25.97 -8.26 0.12
CA PRO A 83 -26.82 -7.10 0.32
C PRO A 83 -27.83 -7.01 -0.84
N ALA A 84 -29.11 -6.97 -0.48
CA ALA A 84 -30.21 -6.70 -1.41
C ALA A 84 -29.92 -5.40 -2.17
N SER A 85 -30.02 -5.46 -3.50
CA SER A 85 -29.91 -4.31 -4.39
C SER A 85 -30.99 -3.29 -4.00
N ARG A 86 -30.57 -2.11 -3.54
CA ARG A 86 -31.46 -0.95 -3.40
C ARG A 86 -32.01 -0.60 -4.79
N PRO A 87 -33.34 -0.54 -4.99
CA PRO A 87 -33.88 0.09 -6.18
C PRO A 87 -33.78 1.61 -6.01
N GLY A 88 -33.28 2.29 -7.03
CA GLY A 88 -33.44 3.73 -7.18
C GLY A 88 -32.24 4.57 -6.71
N GLN A 89 -31.23 4.66 -7.57
CA GLN A 89 -30.60 5.96 -7.81
C GLN A 89 -30.44 6.08 -9.32
N GLN A 90 -31.36 6.82 -9.95
CA GLN A 90 -31.19 7.23 -11.34
C GLN A 90 -29.83 7.94 -11.44
N PRO A 91 -28.99 7.61 -12.44
CA PRO A 91 -27.81 8.42 -12.70
C PRO A 91 -28.28 9.86 -13.00
N PRO A 92 -27.62 10.90 -12.46
CA PRO A 92 -27.93 12.25 -12.86
C PRO A 92 -27.80 12.32 -14.38
N SER A 93 -28.88 12.81 -14.99
CA SER A 93 -29.08 13.03 -16.42
C SER A 93 -27.82 13.52 -17.12
N ALA A 94 -27.60 12.94 -18.30
CA ALA A 94 -26.59 13.28 -19.28
C ALA A 94 -26.01 14.68 -19.09
N VAL A 95 -24.74 14.71 -18.68
CA VAL A 95 -23.90 15.88 -18.89
C VAL A 95 -24.07 16.35 -20.33
N PRO A 96 -24.38 17.64 -20.60
CA PRO A 96 -24.47 18.12 -21.97
C PRO A 96 -23.14 17.83 -22.63
N ALA A 97 -23.20 17.17 -23.80
CA ALA A 97 -22.02 16.89 -24.61
C ALA A 97 -21.29 18.23 -24.80
N ARG A 98 -20.14 18.38 -24.13
CA ARG A 98 -19.29 19.55 -24.34
C ARG A 98 -18.79 19.43 -25.77
N SER A 99 -19.45 20.19 -26.63
CA SER A 99 -18.98 20.60 -27.95
C SER A 99 -17.45 20.75 -27.93
N GLY A 100 -16.79 19.90 -28.71
CA GLY A 100 -15.43 20.08 -29.21
C GLY A 100 -14.38 20.56 -28.21
N MET A 101 -14.02 19.75 -27.23
CA MET A 101 -12.69 19.92 -26.62
C MET A 101 -11.66 19.53 -27.67
N VAL A 102 -11.09 20.52 -28.38
CA VAL A 102 -9.95 20.31 -29.27
C VAL A 102 -8.80 19.83 -28.40
N LEU A 103 -8.59 18.51 -28.37
CA LEU A 103 -7.43 17.90 -27.75
C LEU A 103 -6.20 18.60 -28.34
N LYS A 104 -5.39 19.21 -27.47
CA LYS A 104 -4.18 19.91 -27.86
C LYS A 104 -3.33 18.88 -28.61
N THR A 105 -3.19 19.05 -29.92
CA THR A 105 -2.37 18.15 -30.73
C THR A 105 -0.94 18.30 -30.28
N LEU A 106 -0.23 17.18 -30.07
CA LEU A 106 1.18 17.21 -29.71
C LEU A 106 1.95 18.11 -30.69
N THR A 107 2.85 18.92 -30.16
CA THR A 107 3.77 19.71 -30.99
C THR A 107 4.71 18.77 -31.75
N GLU A 108 5.35 19.26 -32.81
CA GLU A 108 6.28 18.44 -33.60
C GLU A 108 7.45 17.92 -32.75
N ASP A 109 7.94 18.76 -31.83
CA ASP A 109 8.99 18.38 -30.88
C ASP A 109 8.53 17.26 -29.94
N GLU A 110 7.32 17.34 -29.39
CA GLU A 110 6.76 16.30 -28.52
C GLU A 110 6.57 14.98 -29.26
N LYS A 111 6.13 15.02 -30.52
CA LYS A 111 6.02 13.83 -31.37
C LYS A 111 7.38 13.20 -31.61
N LYS A 112 8.39 14.00 -31.96
CA LYS A 112 9.77 13.53 -32.19
C LYS A 112 10.37 12.91 -30.93
N THR A 113 10.18 13.53 -29.76
CA THR A 113 10.65 12.97 -28.48
C THR A 113 9.94 11.64 -28.18
N ARG A 114 8.64 11.55 -28.42
CA ARG A 114 7.87 10.32 -28.22
C ARG A 114 8.36 9.20 -29.16
N GLU A 115 8.61 9.51 -30.42
CA GLU A 115 9.14 8.57 -31.39
C GLU A 115 10.53 8.07 -31.01
N ALA A 116 11.43 8.98 -30.60
CA ALA A 116 12.75 8.62 -30.10
C ALA A 116 12.68 7.70 -28.88
N ALA A 117 11.82 8.02 -27.90
CA ALA A 117 11.62 7.19 -26.72
C ALA A 117 11.10 5.79 -27.06
N LEU A 118 10.14 5.68 -27.99
CA LEU A 118 9.62 4.40 -28.46
C LEU A 118 10.69 3.60 -29.22
N ALA A 119 11.55 4.26 -30.00
CA ALA A 119 12.67 3.61 -30.69
C ALA A 119 13.69 3.05 -29.68
N THR A 120 14.08 3.84 -28.68
CA THR A 120 14.98 3.38 -27.60
C THR A 120 14.38 2.22 -26.82
N ALA A 121 13.09 2.26 -26.47
CA ALA A 121 12.43 1.18 -25.75
C ALA A 121 12.44 -0.14 -26.55
N ARG A 122 12.14 -0.08 -27.86
CA ARG A 122 12.22 -1.27 -28.74
C ARG A 122 13.64 -1.81 -28.87
N ALA A 123 14.65 -0.94 -28.96
CA ALA A 123 16.04 -1.37 -29.02
C ALA A 123 16.45 -2.10 -27.72
N GLN A 124 16.08 -1.54 -26.56
CA GLN A 124 16.34 -2.18 -25.27
C GLN A 124 15.61 -3.51 -25.13
N GLU A 125 14.36 -3.62 -25.57
CA GLU A 125 13.62 -4.88 -25.57
C GLU A 125 14.32 -5.95 -26.42
N GLN A 126 14.80 -5.59 -27.61
CA GLN A 126 15.55 -6.52 -28.46
C GLN A 126 16.87 -6.96 -27.83
N GLU A 127 17.60 -6.05 -27.20
CA GLU A 127 18.84 -6.39 -26.48
C GLU A 127 18.58 -7.30 -25.28
N LEU A 128 17.53 -7.02 -24.49
CA LEU A 128 17.14 -7.84 -23.36
C LEU A 128 16.71 -9.24 -23.83
N ARG A 129 15.97 -9.32 -24.94
CA ARG A 129 15.58 -10.61 -25.53
C ARG A 129 16.80 -11.42 -25.97
N ARG A 130 17.77 -10.80 -26.67
CA ARG A 130 19.02 -11.46 -27.05
C ARG A 130 19.79 -11.96 -25.83
N LYS A 131 19.95 -11.11 -24.81
CA LYS A 131 20.61 -11.49 -23.54
C LYS A 131 19.91 -12.64 -22.83
N ALA A 132 18.58 -12.65 -22.82
CA ALA A 132 17.79 -13.72 -22.23
C ALA A 132 17.96 -15.05 -22.99
N GLU A 133 18.02 -15.01 -24.32
CA GLU A 133 18.28 -16.18 -25.15
C GLU A 133 19.71 -16.73 -24.91
N GLU A 134 20.71 -15.86 -24.81
CA GLU A 134 22.09 -16.23 -24.48
C GLU A 134 22.22 -16.82 -23.07
N GLU A 135 21.56 -16.24 -22.07
CA GLU A 135 21.56 -16.75 -20.70
C GLU A 135 20.83 -18.10 -20.61
N ALA A 136 19.70 -18.26 -21.29
CA ALA A 136 18.99 -19.53 -21.37
C ALA A 136 19.86 -20.63 -22.00
N ARG A 137 20.58 -20.29 -23.08
CA ARG A 137 21.55 -21.22 -23.68
C ARG A 137 22.67 -21.57 -22.71
N ARG A 138 23.25 -20.58 -22.03
CA ARG A 138 24.31 -20.82 -21.04
C ARG A 138 23.83 -21.73 -19.90
N ARG A 139 22.63 -21.50 -19.37
CA ARG A 139 22.06 -22.37 -18.34
C ARG A 139 21.82 -23.78 -18.85
N ALA A 140 21.31 -23.94 -20.07
CA ALA A 140 21.13 -25.27 -20.64
C ALA A 140 22.46 -26.02 -20.80
N GLU A 141 23.54 -25.32 -21.17
CA GLU A 141 24.89 -25.91 -21.24
C GLU A 141 25.44 -26.29 -19.86
N GLU A 142 25.24 -25.44 -18.84
CA GLU A 142 25.62 -25.73 -17.46
C GLU A 142 24.81 -26.91 -16.89
N ASP A 143 23.49 -26.93 -17.10
CA ASP A 143 22.61 -28.03 -16.67
C ASP A 143 23.00 -29.35 -17.35
N ALA A 144 23.32 -29.33 -18.64
CA ALA A 144 23.78 -30.51 -19.37
C ALA A 144 25.13 -31.04 -18.86
N ARG A 145 26.04 -30.14 -18.44
CA ARG A 145 27.31 -30.55 -17.81
C ARG A 145 27.07 -31.19 -16.45
N VAL A 146 26.21 -30.58 -15.63
CA VAL A 146 25.87 -31.10 -14.29
C VAL A 146 25.16 -32.45 -14.39
N SER A 147 24.26 -32.64 -15.37
CA SER A 147 23.60 -33.93 -15.57
C SER A 147 24.59 -35.01 -16.02
N ALA A 148 25.50 -34.69 -16.94
CA ALA A 148 26.52 -35.64 -17.38
C ALA A 148 27.49 -36.03 -16.24
N GLU A 149 27.85 -35.09 -15.37
CA GLU A 149 28.66 -35.37 -14.18
C GLU A 149 27.90 -36.25 -13.18
N ARG A 150 26.59 -36.02 -13.00
CA ARG A 150 25.73 -36.84 -12.15
C ARG A 150 25.55 -38.26 -12.68
N ASP A 151 25.39 -38.43 -13.99
CA ASP A 151 25.21 -39.75 -14.61
C ASP A 151 26.51 -40.57 -14.63
N ALA A 152 27.67 -39.89 -14.52
CA ALA A 152 28.99 -40.53 -14.46
C ALA A 152 29.46 -40.88 -13.03
N ALA A 153 28.73 -40.42 -12.00
CA ALA A 153 29.02 -40.66 -10.59
C ALA A 153 28.15 -41.79 -10.01
#